data_AF-A0A0D8BSS1-F1
#
_entry.id   AF-A0A0D8BSS1-F1
#
_cell.length_a   1.000
_cell.length_b   1.000
_cell.length_c   1.000
_cell.angle_alpha   90.00
_cell.angle_beta   90.00
_cell.angle_gamma   90.00
#
_symmetry.space_group_name_H-M   'P 1'
#
loop_
_entity.id
_entity.type
_entity.pdbx_description
1 polymer ?
#
loop_
_entity_poly.entity_id
_entity_poly.type
_entity_poly.pdbx_seq_one_letter_code
_entity_poly.pdbx_strand_id
1 'polypeptide(L)' 'MLSFYLEAAKKYVKNATGTEGDHLVLIVASIFYEYRVSEEEMGKAFNALTPFFVQEAMTNGATTD' A
#
# COMPACT_ATOMS: atom_id res chain seq x y z
N MET A 1 -10.45 2.37 15.06
CA MET A 1 -9.28 3.18 14.65
C MET A 1 -8.30 2.34 13.84
N LEU A 2 -7.62 1.34 14.43
CA LEU A 2 -6.70 0.47 13.67
C LEU A 2 -7.38 -0.30 12.53
N SER A 3 -8.56 -0.88 12.78
CA SER A 3 -9.32 -1.61 11.75
C SER A 3 -9.68 -0.75 10.54
N PHE A 4 -9.94 0.55 10.75
CA PHE A 4 -10.23 1.49 9.66
C PHE A 4 -9.01 1.70 8.75
N TYR A 5 -7.83 1.89 9.34
CA TYR A 5 -6.59 2.04 8.57
C TYR A 5 -6.19 0.76 7.85
N LEU A 6 -6.44 -0.40 8.45
CA LEU A 6 -6.24 -1.69 7.81
C LEU A 6 -7.18 -1.88 6.60
N GLU A 7 -8.45 -1.55 6.74
CA GLU A 7 -9.41 -1.63 5.62
C GLU A 7 -9.06 -0.64 4.50
N ALA A 8 -8.70 0.60 4.85
CA ALA A 8 -8.25 1.59 3.88
C ALA A 8 -6.97 1.15 3.15
N ALA A 9 -6.01 0.60 3.89
CA ALA A 9 -4.77 0.08 3.33
C ALA A 9 -5.01 -1.12 2.40
N LYS A 10 -5.86 -2.08 2.80
CA LYS A 10 -6.27 -3.21 1.95
C LYS A 10 -6.84 -2.73 0.62
N LYS A 11 -7.76 -1.77 0.68
CA LYS A 11 -8.36 -1.20 -0.53
C LYS A 11 -7.33 -0.51 -1.42
N TYR A 12 -6.40 0.25 -0.82
CA TYR A 12 -5.34 0.94 -1.55
C TYR A 12 -4.40 -0.04 -2.25
N VAL A 13 -3.86 -1.01 -1.51
CA VAL A 13 -2.92 -2.02 -2.03
C VAL A 13 -3.57 -2.84 -3.15
N LYS A 14 -4.83 -3.24 -2.96
CA LYS A 14 -5.62 -3.96 -3.97
C LYS A 14 -5.77 -3.17 -5.27
N ASN A 15 -6.07 -1.88 -5.16
CA ASN A 15 -6.19 -1.03 -6.34
C ASN A 15 -4.83 -0.79 -7.03
N ALA A 16 -3.75 -0.70 -6.26
CA ALA A 16 -2.41 -0.41 -6.79
C ALA A 16 -1.74 -1.64 -7.43
N THR A 17 -2.01 -2.84 -6.93
CA THR A 17 -1.29 -4.07 -7.32
C THR A 17 -2.17 -5.15 -7.94
N GLY A 18 -3.50 -5.04 -7.81
CA GLY A 18 -4.46 -6.07 -8.18
C GLY A 18 -4.64 -7.18 -7.13
N THR A 19 -3.82 -7.20 -6.07
CA THR A 19 -3.84 -8.23 -5.03
C THR A 19 -3.80 -7.62 -3.62
N GLU A 20 -4.04 -8.45 -2.60
CA GLU A 20 -4.00 -8.05 -1.20
C GLU A 20 -2.70 -8.56 -0.54
N GLY A 21 -1.54 -8.11 -1.04
CA GLY A 21 -0.25 -8.48 -0.45
C GLY A 21 -0.15 -8.05 1.02
N ASP A 22 -0.23 -9.00 1.95
CA ASP A 22 -0.35 -8.75 3.40
C ASP A 22 0.74 -7.82 3.97
N HIS A 23 1.96 -7.90 3.42
CA HIS A 23 3.08 -7.06 3.84
C HIS A 23 2.89 -5.59 3.45
N LEU A 24 2.42 -5.29 2.24
CA LEU A 24 2.15 -3.92 1.78
C LEU A 24 0.98 -3.31 2.54
N VAL A 25 -0.03 -4.11 2.87
CA VAL A 25 -1.18 -3.67 3.66
C VAL A 25 -0.75 -3.17 5.03
N LEU A 26 0.14 -3.89 5.71
CA LEU A 26 0.65 -3.48 7.02
C LEU A 26 1.48 -2.19 6.95
N ILE A 27 2.32 -2.05 5.92
CA ILE A 27 3.13 -0.84 5.72
C ILE A 27 2.25 0.37 5.44
N VAL A 28 1.29 0.26 4.51
CA VAL A 28 0.36 1.34 4.16
C VAL A 28 -0.54 1.71 5.35
N ALA A 29 -1.00 0.73 6.13
CA ALA A 29 -1.79 1.00 7.34
C ALA A 29 -0.98 1.76 8.39
N SER A 30 0.32 1.44 8.52
CA SER A 30 1.23 2.15 9.42
C SER A 30 1.44 3.60 8.97
N ILE A 31 1.62 3.83 7.66
CA ILE A 31 1.72 5.19 7.09
C ILE A 31 0.45 6.00 7.37
N PHE A 32 -0.73 5.42 7.15
CA PHE A 32 -1.99 6.11 7.45
C PHE A 32 -2.17 6.44 8.94
N TYR A 33 -1.62 5.62 9.82
CA TYR A 33 -1.66 5.85 11.26
C TYR A 33 -0.67 6.95 11.70
N GLU A 34 0.53 6.97 11.13
CA GLU A 34 1.61 7.90 11.51
C GLU A 34 1.45 9.28 10.87
N TYR A 35 1.11 9.36 9.58
CA TYR A 35 1.16 10.59 8.78
C TYR A 35 -0.19 11.28 8.59
N ARG A 36 -1.07 11.22 9.60
CA ARG A 36 -2.44 11.76 9.58
C ARG A 36 -2.57 13.29 9.43
N VAL A 37 -1.47 14.04 9.40
CA VAL A 37 -1.47 15.53 9.34
C VAL A 37 -0.61 16.10 8.21
N SER A 38 0.48 15.43 7.83
CA SER A 38 1.40 15.95 6.80
C SER A 38 1.21 15.20 5.48
N GLU A 39 0.47 15.82 4.57
CA GLU A 39 0.25 15.30 3.21
C GLU A 39 1.59 15.18 2.44
N GLU A 40 2.51 16.10 2.66
CA GLU A 40 3.84 16.08 2.02
C GLU A 40 4.66 14.86 2.45
N GLU A 41 4.74 14.59 3.75
CA GLU A 41 5.50 13.46 4.28
C GLU A 41 4.85 12.12 3.93
N MET A 42 3.52 12.08 3.95
CA MET A 42 2.76 10.94 3.46
C MET A 42 3.04 10.67 1.97
N GLY A 43 3.07 11.70 1.13
CA GLY A 43 3.38 11.60 -0.28
C GLY A 43 4.81 11.10 -0.55
N LYS A 44 5.80 11.56 0.23
CA LYS A 44 7.18 11.06 0.17
C LYS A 44 7.25 9.57 0.54
N ALA A 45 6.57 9.16 1.60
CA ALA A 45 6.52 7.76 2.01
C ALA A 45 5.89 6.86 0.93
N PHE A 46 4.79 7.30 0.31
CA PHE A 46 4.19 6.56 -0.80
C PHE A 46 5.10 6.49 -2.03
N ASN A 47 5.76 7.60 -2.40
CA ASN A 47 6.70 7.60 -3.51
C ASN A 47 7.89 6.67 -3.29
N ALA A 48 8.39 6.57 -2.06
CA ALA A 48 9.44 5.61 -1.71
C ALA A 48 8.97 4.16 -1.83
N LEU A 49 7.67 3.91 -1.65
CA LEU A 49 7.08 2.57 -1.77
C LEU A 49 6.68 2.17 -3.20
N THR A 50 6.61 3.12 -4.14
CA THR A 50 6.26 2.87 -5.54
C THR A 50 6.98 1.67 -6.17
N PRO A 51 8.30 1.46 -6.00
CA PRO A 51 8.98 0.30 -6.57
C PRO A 51 8.42 -1.05 -6.10
N PHE A 52 8.01 -1.15 -4.84
CA PHE A 52 7.44 -2.38 -4.27
C PHE A 52 6.05 -2.64 -4.85
N PHE A 53 5.21 -1.61 -5.02
CA PHE A 53 3.92 -1.75 -5.68
C PHE A 53 4.05 -2.21 -7.13
N VAL A 54 5.01 -1.65 -7.87
CA VAL A 54 5.30 -2.06 -9.26
C VAL A 54 5.80 -3.50 -9.30
N GLN A 55 6.73 -3.88 -8.43
CA GLN A 55 7.25 -5.25 -8.37
C GLN A 55 6.14 -6.26 -8.06
N GLU A 56 5.27 -5.96 -7.10
CA GLU A 56 4.15 -6.81 -6.71
C GLU A 56 3.14 -6.94 -7.86
N ALA A 57 2.80 -5.83 -8.52
CA ALA A 57 1.90 -5.84 -9.68
C ALA A 57 2.47 -6.67 -10.85
N MET A 58 3.78 -6.57 -11.12
CA MET A 58 4.43 -7.35 -12.17
C MET A 58 4.52 -8.84 -11.82
N THR A 59 4.82 -9.16 -10.56
CA THR A 59 4.91 -10.55 -10.09
C THR A 59 3.55 -11.24 -10.18
N ASN A 60 2.48 -10.54 -9.78
CA ASN A 60 1.13 -11.07 -9.88
C ASN A 60 0.63 -11.13 -11.33
N GLY A 61 0.92 -10.12 -12.16
CA GLY A 61 0.58 -10.12 -13.59
C GLY A 61 1.34 -11.17 -14.41
N ALA A 62 2.50 -11.64 -13.93
CA ALA A 62 3.28 -12.71 -14.58
C ALA A 62 2.78 -14.12 -14.24
N THR A 63 1.83 -14.29 -13.31
CA THR A 63 1.29 -15.61 -12.91
C THR A 63 0.02 -16.02 -13.65
N THR A 64 -0.47 -15.21 -14.58
CA THR A 64 -1.47 -15.63 -15.57
C THR A 64 -0.80 -16.19 -16.81
N ASP A 65 -0.35 -17.45 -16.73
CA ASP A 65 -0.06 -18.36 -17.85
C ASP A 65 -0.67 -19.74 -17.53
#